data_AF-A0A9P8F6E8-F1
#
_entry.id   AF-A0A9P8F6E8-F1
#
_cell.length_a   1.000
_cell.length_b   1.000
_cell.length_c   1.000
_cell.angle_alpha   90.00
_cell.angle_beta   90.00
_cell.angle_gamma   90.00
#
_symmetry.space_group_name_H-M   'P 1'
#
loop_
_entity.id
_entity.type
_entity.pdbx_description
1 polymer ?
#
loop_
_entity_poly.entity_id
_entity_poly.type
_entity_poly.pdbx_seq_one_letter_code
_entity_poly.pdbx_strand_id
1 'polypeptide(L)'
;MAIRNEKAPNGSISTSSTRGRQVKRRGFFSRLISVALRLSIWYTLLTVVFRCPSSPKQLTKDSPNVCEPYFQLRDFAVPHLQPYYDTYASPYVQQVQPYFDRVKEQAYVPAAAFAQKHGAPRAAQIQKYATKEWKRSVRPQLDVARKHALKQYDSTLGPHVQKIQDAVSPYYTNVKASATDFYELELLPAYKHTAPYAKKFYGQAHRFSVNTALPYARWGTDLTFTFVRRQIWPRIQVLYGENVEPQIFKISQRLGRYRDEKKIEAAVESAESSASSSSSSISSAASASSTVVASSPSAVVSSASSVVESIMTKASSVVVASPSMAPAEEEPSAAEQFSEDLKVWEEHVSIAVREGLDHLRERIQEICDRQVETQTNGVGQALIVQLEEGSSSAFR
;
A
#
# COMPACT_ATOMS: atom_id res chain seq x y z
N MET A 1 -37.32 -40.80 -60.20
CA MET A 1 -36.74 -39.44 -60.31
C MET A 1 -36.24 -39.07 -58.92
N ALA A 2 -34.97 -39.26 -58.55
CA ALA A 2 -33.76 -38.58 -59.04
C ALA A 2 -33.99 -37.05 -59.01
N ILE A 3 -33.23 -36.21 -58.29
CA ILE A 3 -31.77 -36.18 -58.12
C ILE A 3 -31.41 -35.50 -56.78
N ARG A 4 -30.38 -36.06 -56.13
CA ARG A 4 -29.60 -35.58 -54.99
C ARG A 4 -28.75 -34.38 -55.38
N ASN A 5 -28.64 -33.35 -54.54
CA ASN A 5 -27.53 -32.38 -54.63
C ASN A 5 -26.90 -32.17 -53.25
N GLU A 6 -25.72 -32.75 -53.08
CA GLU A 6 -24.74 -32.42 -52.05
C GLU A 6 -24.10 -31.06 -52.34
N LYS A 7 -23.80 -30.28 -51.30
CA LYS A 7 -22.77 -29.24 -51.38
C LYS A 7 -21.95 -29.24 -50.10
N ALA A 8 -20.65 -29.48 -50.29
CA ALA A 8 -19.58 -29.50 -49.30
C ALA A 8 -19.27 -28.09 -48.72
N PRO A 9 -18.49 -27.99 -47.62
CA PRO A 9 -18.48 -26.85 -46.72
C PRO A 9 -17.45 -25.77 -47.10
N ASN A 10 -17.84 -24.50 -47.04
CA ASN A 10 -16.92 -23.37 -47.13
C ASN A 10 -16.48 -22.95 -45.73
N GLY A 11 -15.17 -23.01 -45.48
CA GLY A 11 -14.54 -22.53 -44.25
C GLY A 11 -14.70 -21.03 -44.07
N SER A 12 -15.22 -20.62 -42.92
CA SER A 12 -15.20 -19.23 -42.46
C SER A 12 -14.08 -19.07 -41.44
N ILE A 13 -13.08 -18.27 -41.79
CA ILE A 13 -12.06 -17.73 -40.89
C ILE A 13 -12.78 -16.94 -39.79
N SER A 14 -12.66 -17.40 -38.55
CA SER A 14 -13.14 -16.68 -37.37
C SER A 14 -12.26 -15.44 -37.15
N THR A 15 -12.73 -14.28 -37.59
CA THR A 15 -12.19 -12.99 -37.19
C THR A 15 -12.50 -12.76 -35.72
N SER A 16 -11.45 -12.55 -34.92
CA SER A 16 -11.54 -12.25 -33.50
C SER A 16 -12.31 -10.94 -33.29
N SER A 17 -13.43 -11.05 -32.57
CA SER A 17 -14.25 -9.92 -32.13
C SER A 17 -13.45 -9.06 -31.14
N THR A 18 -12.96 -7.90 -31.59
CA THR A 18 -12.48 -6.85 -30.70
C THR A 18 -13.66 -6.35 -29.87
N ARG A 19 -13.69 -6.67 -28.57
CA ARG A 19 -14.67 -6.16 -27.61
C ARG A 19 -14.59 -4.63 -27.55
N GLY A 20 -15.47 -3.97 -28.29
CA GLY A 20 -15.73 -2.55 -28.16
C GLY A 20 -16.18 -2.23 -26.74
N ARG A 21 -15.38 -1.43 -26.03
CA ARG A 21 -15.65 -0.93 -24.69
C ARG A 21 -17.00 -0.21 -24.74
N GLN A 22 -18.05 -0.79 -24.14
CA GLN A 22 -19.36 -0.16 -24.09
C GLN A 22 -19.27 1.11 -23.25
N VAL A 23 -19.25 2.27 -23.92
CA VAL A 23 -19.43 3.56 -23.28
C VAL A 23 -20.87 3.59 -22.77
N LYS A 24 -21.04 3.42 -21.45
CA LYS A 24 -22.33 3.57 -20.78
C LYS A 24 -22.92 4.92 -21.17
N ARG A 25 -23.99 4.92 -21.97
CA ARG A 25 -24.73 6.13 -22.33
C ARG A 25 -25.30 6.73 -21.05
N ARG A 26 -24.68 7.80 -20.53
CA ARG A 26 -25.21 8.59 -19.42
C ARG A 26 -26.62 9.06 -19.82
N GLY A 27 -27.63 8.64 -19.06
CA GLY A 27 -29.02 9.03 -19.30
C GLY A 27 -29.22 10.55 -19.25
N PHE A 28 -30.25 11.03 -19.93
CA PHE A 28 -30.61 12.46 -19.99
C PHE A 28 -30.68 13.12 -18.60
N PHE A 29 -31.22 12.41 -17.61
CA PHE A 29 -31.25 12.86 -16.21
C PHE A 29 -29.85 13.05 -15.61
N SER A 30 -28.89 12.16 -15.88
CA SER A 30 -27.50 12.34 -15.43
C SER A 30 -26.86 13.57 -16.07
N ARG A 31 -27.21 13.88 -17.33
CA ARG A 31 -26.76 15.10 -18.01
C ARG A 31 -27.38 16.35 -17.39
N LEU A 32 -28.69 16.37 -17.15
CA LEU A 32 -29.37 17.50 -16.49
C LEU A 32 -28.82 17.76 -15.08
N ILE A 33 -28.66 16.70 -14.28
CA ILE A 33 -28.08 16.80 -12.93
C ILE A 33 -26.66 17.37 -13.02
N SER A 34 -25.84 16.89 -13.96
CA SER A 34 -24.46 17.41 -14.12
C SER A 34 -24.43 18.90 -14.49
N VAL A 35 -25.39 19.38 -15.29
CA VAL A 35 -25.49 20.79 -15.67
C VAL A 35 -25.99 21.62 -14.49
N ALA A 36 -27.03 21.18 -13.80
CA ALA A 36 -27.56 21.85 -12.61
C ALA A 36 -26.50 21.98 -11.51
N LEU A 37 -25.71 20.92 -11.29
CA LEU A 37 -24.65 20.92 -10.28
C LEU A 37 -23.54 21.91 -10.65
N ARG A 38 -23.11 21.94 -11.92
CA ARG A 38 -22.16 22.93 -12.42
C ARG A 38 -22.67 24.36 -12.27
N LEU A 39 -23.94 24.62 -12.64
CA LEU A 39 -24.55 25.94 -12.49
C LEU A 39 -24.64 26.34 -11.01
N SER A 40 -24.98 25.40 -10.13
CA SER A 40 -25.02 25.66 -8.68
C SER A 40 -23.63 26.00 -8.13
N ILE A 41 -22.58 25.30 -8.56
CA ILE A 41 -21.20 25.59 -8.15
C ILE A 41 -20.80 26.99 -8.61
N TRP A 42 -21.00 27.33 -9.89
CA TRP A 42 -20.70 28.67 -10.40
C TRP A 42 -21.51 29.76 -9.72
N TYR A 43 -22.79 29.51 -9.46
CA TYR A 43 -23.64 30.43 -8.72
C TYR A 43 -23.11 30.65 -7.29
N THR A 44 -22.81 29.59 -6.55
CA THR A 44 -22.25 29.70 -5.19
C THR A 44 -20.92 30.45 -5.19
N LEU A 45 -20.01 30.13 -6.11
CA LEU A 45 -18.71 30.79 -6.24
C LEU A 45 -18.88 32.29 -6.53
N LEU A 46 -19.73 32.65 -7.49
CA LEU A 46 -20.02 34.05 -7.81
C LEU A 46 -20.68 34.78 -6.62
N THR A 47 -21.62 34.15 -5.93
CA THR A 47 -22.26 34.77 -4.76
C THR A 47 -21.27 34.98 -3.61
N VAL A 48 -20.36 34.03 -3.36
CA VAL A 48 -19.34 34.18 -2.31
C VAL A 48 -18.39 35.33 -2.63
N VAL A 49 -17.93 35.43 -3.88
CA VAL A 49 -16.97 36.46 -4.30
C VAL A 49 -17.58 37.86 -4.35
N PHE A 50 -18.82 38.01 -4.83
CA PHE A 50 -19.41 39.33 -5.11
C PHE A 50 -20.41 39.83 -4.06
N ARG A 51 -20.99 38.94 -3.24
CA ARG A 51 -22.06 39.31 -2.29
C ARG A 51 -21.70 39.07 -0.82
N CYS A 52 -20.75 38.19 -0.49
CA CYS A 52 -20.37 38.00 0.90
C CYS A 52 -19.38 39.11 1.35
N PRO A 53 -19.61 39.75 2.50
CA PRO A 53 -18.67 40.72 3.05
C PRO A 53 -17.38 40.02 3.48
N SER A 54 -16.29 40.76 3.71
CA SER A 54 -14.99 40.16 4.08
C SER A 54 -14.91 39.69 5.53
N SER A 55 -15.86 40.10 6.39
CA SER A 55 -15.85 39.81 7.82
C SER A 55 -17.19 39.24 8.33
N PRO A 56 -17.16 38.29 9.28
CA PRO A 56 -18.37 37.66 9.83
C PRO A 56 -19.24 38.63 10.63
N LYS A 57 -18.66 39.73 11.15
CA LYS A 57 -19.36 40.76 11.95
C LYS A 57 -20.28 41.67 11.12
N GLN A 58 -20.18 41.61 9.78
CA GLN A 58 -20.98 42.43 8.86
C GLN A 58 -22.12 41.63 8.19
N LEU A 59 -22.41 40.41 8.64
CA LEU A 59 -23.55 39.64 8.14
C LEU A 59 -24.85 40.32 8.56
N THR A 60 -25.53 40.92 7.58
CA THR A 60 -26.87 41.49 7.74
C THR A 60 -27.92 40.46 7.30
N LYS A 61 -29.17 40.56 7.77
CA LYS A 61 -30.27 39.65 7.39
C LYS A 61 -30.56 39.61 5.88
N ASP A 62 -30.07 40.59 5.12
CA ASP A 62 -30.18 40.65 3.65
C ASP A 62 -29.08 39.89 2.91
N SER A 63 -28.12 39.30 3.63
CA SER A 63 -27.02 38.54 3.02
C SER A 63 -27.49 37.15 2.58
N PRO A 64 -26.92 36.59 1.48
CA PRO A 64 -27.28 35.25 1.03
C PRO A 64 -26.99 34.20 2.08
N ASN A 65 -27.90 33.24 2.26
CA ASN A 65 -27.76 32.10 3.19
C ASN A 65 -26.51 31.22 2.95
N VAL A 66 -25.82 31.39 1.81
CA VAL A 66 -24.60 30.67 1.44
C VAL A 66 -23.34 31.26 2.12
N CYS A 67 -23.41 32.51 2.59
CA CYS A 67 -22.27 33.18 3.22
C CYS A 67 -21.93 32.58 4.60
N GLU A 68 -22.94 32.22 5.39
CA GLU A 68 -22.76 31.63 6.72
C GLU A 68 -21.98 30.29 6.70
N PRO A 69 -22.39 29.27 5.92
CA PRO A 69 -21.64 28.01 5.86
C PRO A 69 -20.24 28.20 5.26
N TYR A 70 -20.05 29.19 4.37
CA TYR A 70 -18.71 29.53 3.87
C TYR A 70 -17.78 30.01 4.99
N PHE A 71 -18.26 30.89 5.89
CA PHE A 71 -17.46 31.35 7.03
C PHE A 71 -17.13 30.22 8.00
N GLN A 72 -18.08 29.35 8.32
CA GLN A 72 -17.83 28.19 9.18
C GLN A 72 -16.76 27.25 8.57
N LEU A 73 -16.84 27.00 7.27
CA LEU A 73 -15.86 26.17 6.56
C LEU A 73 -14.49 26.87 6.51
N ARG A 74 -14.47 28.18 6.28
CA ARG A 74 -13.26 29.00 6.28
C ARG A 74 -12.58 28.98 7.65
N ASP A 75 -13.31 29.22 8.74
CA ASP A 75 -12.72 29.29 10.08
C ASP A 75 -12.13 27.95 10.53
N PHE A 76 -12.70 26.83 10.06
CA PHE A 76 -12.14 25.50 10.28
C PHE A 76 -10.91 25.21 9.39
N ALA A 77 -10.95 25.60 8.13
CA ALA A 77 -9.91 25.30 7.14
C ALA A 77 -8.68 26.22 7.26
N VAL A 78 -8.88 27.50 7.56
CA VAL A 78 -7.82 28.51 7.68
C VAL A 78 -6.69 28.06 8.61
N PRO A 79 -6.90 27.64 9.88
CA PRO A 79 -5.79 27.27 10.76
C PRO A 79 -4.94 26.11 10.24
N HIS A 80 -5.50 25.22 9.42
CA HIS A 80 -4.77 24.11 8.82
C HIS A 80 -4.04 24.50 7.53
N LEU A 81 -4.59 25.46 6.77
CA LEU A 81 -4.03 25.90 5.49
C LEU A 81 -3.05 27.07 5.64
N GLN A 82 -3.20 27.86 6.70
CA GLN A 82 -2.36 29.02 7.03
C GLN A 82 -0.86 28.69 7.03
N PRO A 83 -0.36 27.65 7.73
CA PRO A 83 1.08 27.36 7.74
C PRO A 83 1.63 27.00 6.36
N TYR A 84 0.85 26.30 5.53
CA TYR A 84 1.24 25.98 4.15
C TYR A 84 1.22 27.22 3.24
N TYR A 85 0.23 28.10 3.41
CA TYR A 85 0.17 29.37 2.70
C TYR A 85 1.37 30.25 3.05
N ASP A 86 1.70 30.37 4.33
CA ASP A 86 2.79 31.21 4.81
C ASP A 86 4.16 30.70 4.35
N THR A 87 4.33 29.38 4.28
CA THR A 87 5.59 28.76 3.83
C THR A 87 5.79 28.86 2.31
N TYR A 88 4.74 28.62 1.51
CA TYR A 88 4.89 28.44 0.06
C TYR A 88 4.30 29.54 -0.81
N ALA A 89 3.27 30.25 -0.37
CA ALA A 89 2.57 31.25 -1.17
C ALA A 89 2.90 32.69 -0.76
N SER A 90 3.02 32.96 0.54
CA SER A 90 3.31 34.29 1.10
C SER A 90 4.50 35.02 0.46
N PRO A 91 5.70 34.42 0.27
CA PRO A 91 6.83 35.14 -0.31
C PRO A 91 6.56 35.61 -1.75
N TYR A 92 5.87 34.81 -2.55
CA TYR A 92 5.49 35.20 -3.91
C TYR A 92 4.40 36.27 -3.89
N VAL A 93 3.39 36.13 -3.03
CA VAL A 93 2.30 37.10 -2.91
C VAL A 93 2.84 38.47 -2.48
N GLN A 94 3.75 38.52 -1.51
CA GLN A 94 4.39 39.76 -1.05
C GLN A 94 5.19 40.45 -2.16
N GLN A 95 5.81 39.68 -3.06
CA GLN A 95 6.56 40.24 -4.18
C GLN A 95 5.65 40.92 -5.23
N VAL A 96 4.47 40.36 -5.50
CA VAL A 96 3.49 40.95 -6.45
C VAL A 96 2.57 41.99 -5.81
N GLN A 97 2.42 41.96 -4.48
CA GLN A 97 1.57 42.86 -3.71
C GLN A 97 1.72 44.35 -4.08
N PRO A 98 2.93 44.95 -4.17
CA PRO A 98 3.05 46.37 -4.50
C PRO A 98 2.56 46.72 -5.91
N TYR A 99 2.62 45.80 -6.87
CA TYR A 99 2.09 46.03 -8.22
C TYR A 99 0.56 46.03 -8.22
N PHE A 100 -0.05 45.10 -7.49
CA PHE A 100 -1.51 45.08 -7.31
C PHE A 100 -2.00 46.29 -6.54
N ASP A 101 -1.29 46.71 -5.50
CA ASP A 101 -1.64 47.89 -4.71
C ASP A 101 -1.57 49.17 -5.55
N ARG A 102 -0.56 49.31 -6.42
CA ARG A 102 -0.51 50.44 -7.38
C ARG A 102 -1.67 50.45 -8.36
N VAL A 103 -2.01 49.30 -8.95
CA VAL A 103 -3.16 49.23 -9.88
C VAL A 103 -4.47 49.48 -9.13
N LYS A 104 -4.57 49.00 -7.89
CA LYS A 104 -5.74 49.22 -7.04
C LYS A 104 -5.91 50.72 -6.75
N GLU A 105 -4.86 51.40 -6.32
CA GLU A 105 -4.91 52.82 -5.97
C GLU A 105 -5.07 53.73 -7.20
N GLN A 106 -4.36 53.45 -8.29
CA GLN A 106 -4.33 54.32 -9.47
C GLN A 106 -5.50 54.09 -10.44
N ALA A 107 -5.98 52.85 -10.57
CA ALA A 107 -7.02 52.51 -11.54
C ALA A 107 -8.32 52.06 -10.88
N TYR A 108 -8.26 51.10 -9.97
CA TYR A 108 -9.49 50.47 -9.44
C TYR A 108 -10.29 51.40 -8.53
N VAL A 109 -9.66 52.02 -7.53
CA VAL A 109 -10.32 52.91 -6.56
C VAL A 109 -10.96 54.12 -7.26
N PRO A 110 -10.26 54.89 -8.12
CA PRO A 110 -10.88 56.02 -8.81
C PRO A 110 -11.95 55.57 -9.82
N ALA A 111 -11.74 54.47 -10.55
CA ALA A 111 -12.76 53.94 -11.44
C ALA A 111 -14.01 53.46 -10.68
N ALA A 112 -13.83 52.82 -9.53
CA ALA A 112 -14.93 52.41 -8.66
C ALA A 112 -15.68 53.62 -8.08
N ALA A 113 -14.97 54.67 -7.64
CA ALA A 113 -15.58 55.91 -7.18
C ALA A 113 -16.36 56.63 -8.30
N PHE A 114 -15.81 56.66 -9.51
CA PHE A 114 -16.50 57.20 -10.70
C PHE A 114 -17.73 56.36 -11.08
N ALA A 115 -17.59 55.04 -11.08
CA ALA A 115 -18.68 54.10 -11.33
C ALA A 115 -19.77 54.19 -10.25
N GLN A 116 -19.41 54.46 -8.99
CA GLN A 116 -20.41 54.71 -7.96
C GLN A 116 -21.13 56.04 -8.19
N LYS A 117 -20.42 57.13 -8.50
CA LYS A 117 -21.03 58.45 -8.72
C LYS A 117 -21.94 58.50 -9.95
N HIS A 118 -21.50 57.94 -11.07
CA HIS A 118 -22.25 58.02 -12.34
C HIS A 118 -23.01 56.74 -12.70
N GLY A 119 -22.51 55.58 -12.28
CA GLY A 119 -23.11 54.28 -12.55
C GLY A 119 -24.26 53.94 -11.61
N ALA A 120 -24.19 54.28 -10.32
CA ALA A 120 -25.29 53.99 -9.38
C ALA A 120 -26.65 54.59 -9.80
N PRO A 121 -26.76 55.89 -10.18
CA PRO A 121 -28.05 56.44 -10.61
C PRO A 121 -28.54 55.82 -11.92
N ARG A 122 -27.65 55.53 -12.88
CA ARG A 122 -28.01 54.86 -14.14
C ARG A 122 -28.44 53.42 -13.92
N ALA A 123 -27.76 52.69 -13.04
CA ALA A 123 -28.15 51.33 -12.66
C ALA A 123 -29.53 51.32 -11.98
N ALA A 124 -29.81 52.28 -11.10
CA ALA A 124 -31.12 52.42 -10.48
C ALA A 124 -32.22 52.76 -11.50
N GLN A 125 -31.93 53.60 -12.50
CA GLN A 125 -32.86 53.88 -13.61
C GLN A 125 -33.12 52.65 -14.47
N ILE A 126 -32.06 51.92 -14.86
CA ILE A 126 -32.18 50.67 -15.63
C ILE A 126 -32.96 49.64 -14.83
N GLN A 127 -32.73 49.51 -13.52
CA GLN A 127 -33.48 48.60 -12.66
C GLN A 127 -34.97 48.96 -12.62
N LYS A 128 -35.32 50.25 -12.50
CA LYS A 128 -36.72 50.70 -12.54
C LYS A 128 -37.37 50.44 -13.90
N TYR A 129 -36.67 50.70 -15.00
CA TYR A 129 -37.18 50.43 -16.34
C TYR A 129 -37.33 48.92 -16.59
N ALA A 130 -36.32 48.13 -16.27
CA ALA A 130 -36.32 46.68 -16.42
C ALA A 130 -37.41 46.03 -15.57
N THR A 131 -37.61 46.45 -14.32
CA THR A 131 -38.70 45.94 -13.48
C THR A 131 -40.08 46.34 -13.99
N LYS A 132 -40.22 47.52 -14.60
CA LYS A 132 -41.46 47.96 -15.26
C LYS A 132 -41.76 47.10 -16.50
N GLU A 133 -40.78 46.93 -17.40
CA GLU A 133 -40.93 46.10 -18.60
C GLU A 133 -41.11 44.62 -18.27
N TRP A 134 -40.42 44.12 -17.25
CA TRP A 134 -40.63 42.78 -16.72
C TRP A 134 -42.07 42.55 -16.28
N LYS A 135 -42.62 43.49 -15.48
CA LYS A 135 -44.01 43.40 -15.00
C LYS A 135 -45.01 43.52 -16.15
N ARG A 136 -44.71 44.32 -17.17
CA ARG A 136 -45.58 44.57 -18.32
C ARG A 136 -45.59 43.42 -19.33
N SER A 137 -44.42 42.89 -19.67
CA SER A 137 -44.26 41.94 -20.79
C SER A 137 -44.05 40.51 -20.30
N VAL A 138 -43.10 40.29 -19.38
CA VAL A 138 -42.68 38.93 -19.00
C VAL A 138 -43.61 38.30 -17.99
N ARG A 139 -43.98 39.03 -16.93
CA ARG A 139 -44.85 38.51 -15.85
C ARG A 139 -46.18 37.94 -16.36
N PRO A 140 -46.97 38.64 -17.21
CA PRO A 140 -48.24 38.08 -17.66
C PRO A 140 -48.04 36.83 -18.55
N GLN A 141 -47.02 36.80 -19.39
CA GLN A 141 -46.70 35.61 -20.19
C GLN A 141 -46.29 34.43 -19.31
N LEU A 142 -45.53 34.70 -18.24
CA LEU A 142 -45.13 33.69 -17.26
C LEU A 142 -46.33 33.15 -16.49
N ASP A 143 -47.27 34.03 -16.10
CA ASP A 143 -48.49 33.64 -15.41
C ASP A 143 -49.42 32.81 -16.31
N VAL A 144 -49.52 33.14 -17.60
CA VAL A 144 -50.25 32.33 -18.59
C VAL A 144 -49.58 30.97 -18.76
N ALA A 145 -48.27 30.93 -18.99
CA ALA A 145 -47.51 29.68 -19.11
C ALA A 145 -47.63 28.82 -17.85
N ARG A 146 -47.58 29.44 -16.66
CA ARG A 146 -47.78 28.77 -15.37
C ARG A 146 -49.17 28.19 -15.26
N LYS A 147 -50.22 28.93 -15.63
CA LYS A 147 -51.61 28.43 -15.62
C LYS A 147 -51.78 27.24 -16.56
N HIS A 148 -51.19 27.28 -17.74
CA HIS A 148 -51.20 26.13 -18.67
C HIS A 148 -50.46 24.93 -18.10
N ALA A 149 -49.27 25.14 -17.51
CA ALA A 149 -48.50 24.08 -16.88
C ALA A 149 -49.25 23.47 -15.69
N LEU A 150 -49.89 24.28 -14.84
CA LEU A 150 -50.72 23.82 -13.74
C LEU A 150 -51.94 23.05 -14.25
N LYS A 151 -52.64 23.54 -15.27
CA LYS A 151 -53.78 22.82 -15.86
C LYS A 151 -53.36 21.45 -16.42
N GLN A 152 -52.19 21.36 -17.06
CA GLN A 152 -51.65 20.09 -17.54
C GLN A 152 -51.25 19.19 -16.38
N TYR A 153 -50.63 19.75 -15.34
CA TYR A 153 -50.29 19.01 -14.13
C TYR A 153 -51.54 18.46 -13.44
N ASP A 154 -52.54 19.28 -13.19
CA ASP A 154 -53.78 18.89 -12.49
C ASP A 154 -54.55 17.82 -13.26
N SER A 155 -54.57 17.90 -14.59
CA SER A 155 -55.25 16.90 -15.43
C SER A 155 -54.49 15.58 -15.59
N THR A 156 -53.16 15.59 -15.60
CA THR A 156 -52.36 14.38 -15.82
C THR A 156 -51.78 13.78 -14.54
N LEU A 157 -51.14 14.60 -13.71
CA LEU A 157 -50.40 14.17 -12.53
C LEU A 157 -51.21 14.34 -11.24
N GLY A 158 -52.07 15.36 -11.16
CA GLY A 158 -52.93 15.66 -10.01
C GLY A 158 -53.62 14.43 -9.41
N PRO A 159 -54.40 13.64 -10.18
CA PRO A 159 -55.10 12.49 -9.64
C PRO A 159 -54.16 11.35 -9.21
N HIS A 160 -53.00 11.19 -9.85
CA HIS A 160 -52.02 10.18 -9.45
C HIS A 160 -51.30 10.56 -8.16
N VAL A 161 -50.91 11.83 -8.03
CA VAL A 161 -50.28 12.36 -6.82
C VAL A 161 -51.25 12.31 -5.66
N GLN A 162 -52.52 12.66 -5.88
CA GLN A 162 -53.55 12.59 -4.84
C GLN A 162 -53.82 11.15 -4.40
N LYS A 163 -53.92 10.19 -5.33
CA LYS A 163 -54.04 8.75 -4.97
C LYS A 163 -52.86 8.25 -4.12
N ILE A 164 -51.63 8.63 -4.47
CA ILE A 164 -50.45 8.26 -3.70
C ILE A 164 -50.48 8.94 -2.34
N GLN A 165 -50.84 10.22 -2.29
CA GLN A 165 -50.93 10.96 -1.05
C GLN A 165 -51.99 10.37 -0.12
N ASP A 166 -53.19 10.08 -0.62
CA ASP A 166 -54.27 9.49 0.16
C ASP A 166 -53.91 8.08 0.65
N ALA A 167 -53.18 7.30 -0.15
CA ALA A 167 -52.69 5.98 0.25
C ALA A 167 -51.58 6.04 1.31
N VAL A 168 -50.67 7.01 1.23
CA VAL A 168 -49.48 7.12 2.11
C VAL A 168 -49.74 7.95 3.36
N SER A 169 -50.62 8.94 3.28
CA SER A 169 -50.98 9.84 4.38
C SER A 169 -51.30 9.12 5.69
N PRO A 170 -52.15 8.06 5.74
CA PRO A 170 -52.44 7.36 6.98
C PRO A 170 -51.19 6.67 7.58
N TYR A 171 -50.34 6.06 6.75
CA TYR A 171 -49.11 5.42 7.24
C TYR A 171 -48.13 6.44 7.81
N TYR A 172 -47.92 7.55 7.10
CA TYR A 172 -47.03 8.61 7.55
C TYR A 172 -47.52 9.25 8.85
N THR A 173 -48.81 9.57 8.94
CA THR A 173 -49.41 10.18 10.13
C THR A 173 -49.39 9.23 11.32
N ASN A 174 -49.68 7.94 11.12
CA ASN A 174 -49.59 6.93 12.19
C ASN A 174 -48.17 6.74 12.69
N VAL A 175 -47.17 6.63 11.80
CA VAL A 175 -45.77 6.51 12.20
C VAL A 175 -45.30 7.77 12.93
N LYS A 176 -45.67 8.95 12.42
CA LYS A 176 -45.35 10.22 13.08
C LYS A 176 -45.98 10.31 14.47
N ALA A 177 -47.25 9.99 14.61
CA ALA A 177 -47.96 9.98 15.88
C ALA A 177 -47.31 8.99 16.85
N SER A 178 -47.12 7.74 16.43
CA SER A 178 -46.49 6.69 17.25
C SER A 178 -45.06 7.03 17.66
N ALA A 179 -44.26 7.61 16.77
CA ALA A 179 -42.90 8.04 17.10
C ALA A 179 -42.89 9.19 18.11
N THR A 180 -43.85 10.11 17.99
CA THR A 180 -44.02 11.23 18.94
C THR A 180 -44.46 10.68 20.30
N ASP A 181 -45.45 9.79 20.32
CA ASP A 181 -45.95 9.14 21.53
C ASP A 181 -44.84 8.33 22.22
N PHE A 182 -44.10 7.50 21.49
CA PHE A 182 -42.98 6.71 22.03
C PHE A 182 -41.88 7.61 22.61
N TYR A 183 -41.56 8.71 21.91
CA TYR A 183 -40.57 9.67 22.39
C TYR A 183 -41.01 10.33 23.70
N GLU A 184 -42.25 10.80 23.79
CA GLU A 184 -42.78 11.51 24.95
C GLU A 184 -43.06 10.58 26.14
N LEU A 185 -43.59 9.38 25.88
CA LEU A 185 -44.06 8.44 26.91
C LEU A 185 -42.98 7.49 27.42
N GLU A 186 -42.04 7.05 26.57
CA GLU A 186 -41.04 6.06 26.95
C GLU A 186 -39.62 6.66 26.99
N LEU A 187 -39.20 7.27 25.89
CA LEU A 187 -37.80 7.64 25.72
C LEU A 187 -37.38 8.79 26.63
N LEU A 188 -38.18 9.86 26.66
CA LEU A 188 -37.91 11.06 27.45
C LEU A 188 -37.91 10.78 28.97
N PRO A 189 -38.90 10.09 29.56
CA PRO A 189 -38.85 9.76 30.99
C PRO A 189 -37.74 8.76 31.32
N ALA A 190 -37.49 7.73 30.50
CA ALA A 190 -36.38 6.81 30.72
C ALA A 190 -35.02 7.54 30.69
N TYR A 191 -34.84 8.47 29.75
CA TYR A 191 -33.64 9.31 29.70
C TYR A 191 -33.52 10.20 30.95
N LYS A 192 -34.58 10.90 31.34
CA LYS A 192 -34.56 11.75 32.56
C LYS A 192 -34.26 10.94 33.81
N HIS A 193 -34.76 9.72 33.90
CA HIS A 193 -34.51 8.82 35.03
C HIS A 193 -33.07 8.30 35.04
N THR A 194 -32.54 7.87 33.89
CA THR A 194 -31.21 7.25 33.79
C THR A 194 -30.04 8.24 33.69
N ALA A 195 -30.27 9.45 33.16
CA ALA A 195 -29.26 10.49 32.98
C ALA A 195 -28.42 10.79 34.25
N PRO A 196 -29.00 10.99 35.46
CA PRO A 196 -28.19 11.24 36.65
C PRO A 196 -27.35 10.03 37.06
N TYR A 197 -27.85 8.80 36.87
CA TYR A 197 -27.09 7.58 37.18
C TYR A 197 -25.95 7.36 36.19
N ALA A 198 -26.19 7.57 34.89
CA ALA A 198 -25.15 7.49 33.87
C ALA A 198 -24.02 8.49 34.14
N LYS A 199 -24.35 9.72 34.54
CA LYS A 199 -23.36 10.74 34.91
C LYS A 199 -22.55 10.34 36.15
N LYS A 200 -23.20 9.78 37.18
CA LYS A 200 -22.53 9.26 38.38
C LYS A 200 -21.61 8.08 38.05
N PHE A 201 -22.11 7.12 37.27
CA PHE A 201 -21.34 5.95 36.84
C PHE A 201 -20.12 6.37 36.02
N TYR A 202 -20.26 7.28 35.06
CA TYR A 202 -19.14 7.78 34.28
C TYR A 202 -18.07 8.43 35.16
N GLY A 203 -18.46 9.27 36.12
CA GLY A 203 -17.53 9.90 37.06
C GLY A 203 -16.80 8.88 37.95
N GLN A 204 -17.51 7.86 38.44
CA GLN A 204 -16.92 6.81 39.28
C GLN A 204 -16.03 5.86 38.48
N ALA A 205 -16.48 5.44 37.30
CA ALA A 205 -15.72 4.60 36.38
C ALA A 205 -14.45 5.32 35.92
N HIS A 206 -14.52 6.60 35.57
CA HIS A 206 -13.35 7.38 35.20
C HIS A 206 -12.34 7.44 36.34
N ARG A 207 -12.78 7.72 37.58
CA ARG A 207 -11.91 7.71 38.76
C ARG A 207 -11.29 6.35 39.03
N PHE A 208 -12.07 5.27 38.95
CA PHE A 208 -11.56 3.91 39.14
C PHE A 208 -10.54 3.53 38.06
N SER A 209 -10.84 3.82 36.79
CA SER A 209 -9.96 3.51 35.68
C SER A 209 -8.62 4.24 35.79
N VAL A 210 -8.64 5.54 36.10
CA VAL A 210 -7.43 6.37 36.19
C VAL A 210 -6.63 6.07 37.47
N ASN A 211 -7.29 5.98 38.62
CA ASN A 211 -6.58 5.87 39.91
C ASN A 211 -6.27 4.43 40.31
N THR A 212 -6.96 3.44 39.75
CA THR A 212 -6.82 2.03 40.15
C THR A 212 -6.48 1.16 38.96
N ALA A 213 -7.37 1.03 37.97
CA ALA A 213 -7.17 0.03 36.92
C ALA A 213 -5.86 0.25 36.14
N LEU A 214 -5.57 1.49 35.74
CA LEU A 214 -4.40 1.83 34.96
C LEU A 214 -3.06 1.64 35.70
N PRO A 215 -2.86 2.14 36.95
CA PRO A 215 -1.62 1.90 37.67
C PRO A 215 -1.41 0.43 38.02
N TYR A 216 -2.46 -0.31 38.42
CA TYR A 216 -2.33 -1.74 38.69
C TYR A 216 -2.09 -2.56 37.43
N ALA A 217 -2.68 -2.18 36.28
CA ALA A 217 -2.37 -2.80 35.01
C ALA A 217 -0.91 -2.59 34.62
N ARG A 218 -0.38 -1.36 34.74
CA ARG A 218 1.04 -1.07 34.49
C ARG A 218 1.96 -1.86 35.43
N TRP A 219 1.64 -1.89 36.72
CA TRP A 219 2.42 -2.66 37.68
C TRP A 219 2.39 -4.16 37.37
N GLY A 220 1.22 -4.72 37.04
CA GLY A 220 1.08 -6.12 36.67
C GLY A 220 1.82 -6.48 35.39
N THR A 221 1.80 -5.60 34.38
CA THR A 221 2.58 -5.80 33.15
C THR A 221 4.07 -5.73 33.41
N ASP A 222 4.52 -4.79 34.24
CA ASP A 222 5.94 -4.66 34.59
C ASP A 222 6.43 -5.87 35.39
N LEU A 223 5.65 -6.34 36.36
CA LEU A 223 5.96 -7.56 37.12
C LEU A 223 6.02 -8.79 36.22
N THR A 224 5.05 -8.93 35.31
CA THR A 224 5.03 -10.05 34.37
C THR A 224 6.22 -10.00 33.41
N PHE A 225 6.52 -8.83 32.84
CA PHE A 225 7.63 -8.64 31.92
C PHE A 225 8.97 -8.89 32.59
N THR A 226 9.15 -8.38 33.82
CA THR A 226 10.37 -8.63 34.61
C THR A 226 10.52 -10.09 34.98
N PHE A 227 9.45 -10.77 35.39
CA PHE A 227 9.47 -12.20 35.67
C PHE A 227 9.81 -13.03 34.43
N VAL A 228 9.18 -12.74 33.29
CA VAL A 228 9.49 -13.42 32.02
C VAL A 228 10.97 -13.20 31.65
N ARG A 229 11.44 -11.95 31.72
CA ARG A 229 12.82 -11.61 31.33
C ARG A 229 13.89 -12.18 32.27
N ARG A 230 13.60 -12.28 33.57
CA ARG A 230 14.59 -12.76 34.56
C ARG A 230 14.53 -14.26 34.79
N GLN A 231 13.35 -14.86 34.74
CA GLN A 231 13.18 -16.27 35.11
C GLN A 231 13.02 -17.19 33.91
N ILE A 232 12.23 -16.77 32.92
CA ILE A 232 11.85 -17.63 31.80
C ILE A 232 12.85 -17.50 30.66
N TRP A 233 13.18 -16.26 30.27
CA TRP A 233 14.07 -15.97 29.14
C TRP A 233 15.45 -16.62 29.28
N PRO A 234 16.15 -16.54 30.43
CA PRO A 234 17.47 -17.16 30.57
C PRO A 234 17.42 -18.68 30.45
N ARG A 235 16.36 -19.32 30.98
CA ARG A 235 16.18 -20.78 30.88
C ARG A 235 15.91 -21.22 29.44
N ILE A 236 15.09 -20.46 28.71
CA ILE A 236 14.86 -20.71 27.28
C ILE A 236 16.17 -20.56 26.50
N GLN A 237 16.96 -19.53 26.81
CA GLN A 237 18.22 -19.25 26.12
C GLN A 237 19.26 -20.37 26.34
N VAL A 238 19.37 -20.88 27.57
CA VAL A 238 20.20 -22.05 27.89
C VAL A 238 19.70 -23.30 27.16
N LEU A 239 18.40 -23.63 27.27
CA LEU A 239 17.81 -24.79 26.58
C LEU A 239 17.99 -24.73 25.06
N TYR A 240 17.88 -23.53 24.48
CA TYR A 240 18.09 -23.29 23.06
C TYR A 240 19.55 -23.52 22.66
N GLY A 241 20.50 -22.98 23.43
CA GLY A 241 21.93 -23.20 23.22
C GLY A 241 22.33 -24.66 23.33
N GLU A 242 21.74 -25.42 24.26
CA GLU A 242 22.05 -26.84 24.46
C GLU A 242 21.43 -27.76 23.41
N ASN A 243 20.19 -27.50 22.96
CA ASN A 243 19.44 -28.48 22.15
C ASN A 243 19.22 -28.09 20.70
N VAL A 244 18.97 -26.80 20.43
CA VAL A 244 18.56 -26.32 19.10
C VAL A 244 19.77 -25.87 18.30
N GLU A 245 20.68 -25.13 18.93
CA GLU A 245 21.93 -24.66 18.30
C GLU A 245 22.77 -25.80 17.68
N PRO A 246 23.02 -26.95 18.33
CA PRO A 246 23.81 -28.03 17.70
C PRO A 246 23.10 -28.66 16.50
N GLN A 247 21.77 -28.65 16.46
CA GLN A 247 21.02 -29.17 15.32
C GLN A 247 21.06 -28.19 14.15
N ILE A 248 20.87 -26.90 14.42
CA ILE A 248 21.05 -25.84 13.41
C ILE A 248 22.49 -25.86 12.88
N PHE A 249 23.49 -26.09 13.73
CA PHE A 249 24.89 -26.20 13.31
C PHE A 249 25.12 -27.38 12.36
N LYS A 250 24.56 -28.55 12.66
CA LYS A 250 24.68 -29.71 11.76
C LYS A 250 24.03 -29.47 10.41
N ILE A 251 22.89 -28.78 10.38
CA ILE A 251 22.21 -28.42 9.13
C ILE A 251 23.01 -27.35 8.38
N SER A 252 23.49 -26.31 9.06
CA SER A 252 24.29 -25.25 8.45
C SER A 252 25.63 -25.76 7.94
N GLN A 253 26.26 -26.71 8.64
CA GLN A 253 27.50 -27.35 8.18
C GLN A 253 27.28 -28.15 6.89
N ARG A 254 26.15 -28.85 6.79
CA ARG A 254 25.77 -29.57 5.56
C ARG A 254 25.49 -28.61 4.41
N LEU A 255 24.69 -27.56 4.64
CA LEU A 255 24.42 -26.54 3.62
C LEU A 255 25.69 -25.76 3.22
N GLY A 256 26.57 -25.47 4.18
CA GLY A 256 27.86 -24.85 3.94
C GLY A 256 28.72 -25.70 3.02
N ARG A 257 28.86 -27.00 3.30
CA ARG A 257 29.64 -27.90 2.44
C ARG A 257 29.14 -27.92 0.99
N TYR A 258 27.82 -27.95 0.77
CA TYR A 258 27.26 -27.87 -0.59
C TYR A 258 27.52 -26.52 -1.26
N ARG A 259 27.52 -25.43 -0.50
CA ARG A 259 27.81 -24.09 -1.01
C ARG A 259 29.29 -23.91 -1.35
N ASP A 260 30.17 -24.45 -0.52
CA ASP A 260 31.62 -24.38 -0.70
C ASP A 260 32.05 -25.23 -1.90
N GLU A 261 31.53 -26.45 -2.00
CA GLU A 261 31.78 -27.36 -3.12
C GLU A 261 31.35 -26.71 -4.44
N LYS A 262 30.16 -26.10 -4.48
CA LYS A 262 29.68 -25.36 -5.65
C LYS A 262 30.49 -24.11 -5.97
N LYS A 263 31.06 -23.42 -4.97
CA LYS A 263 31.86 -22.21 -5.19
C LYS A 263 33.26 -22.55 -5.71
N ILE A 264 33.85 -23.63 -5.21
CA ILE A 264 35.13 -24.16 -5.70
C ILE A 264 34.95 -24.74 -7.10
N GLU A 265 33.89 -25.51 -7.34
CA GLU A 265 33.53 -26.04 -8.65
C GLU A 265 33.33 -24.90 -9.67
N ALA A 266 32.62 -23.83 -9.30
CA ALA A 266 32.46 -22.66 -10.17
C ALA A 266 33.77 -21.89 -10.43
N ALA A 267 34.68 -21.81 -9.44
CA ALA A 267 35.99 -21.17 -9.61
C ALA A 267 36.91 -21.98 -10.52
N VAL A 268 36.86 -23.32 -10.41
CA VAL A 268 37.59 -24.25 -11.29
C VAL A 268 36.98 -24.23 -12.70
N GLU A 269 35.65 -24.27 -12.84
CA GLU A 269 34.94 -24.20 -14.13
C GLU A 269 35.19 -22.85 -14.83
N SER A 270 35.31 -21.74 -14.09
CA SER A 270 35.67 -20.43 -14.65
C SER A 270 37.13 -20.36 -15.10
N ALA A 271 38.03 -21.07 -14.41
CA ALA A 271 39.43 -21.19 -14.80
C ALA A 271 39.60 -22.14 -16.01
N GLU A 272 38.84 -23.24 -16.06
CA GLU A 272 38.77 -24.17 -17.19
C GLU A 272 38.16 -23.48 -18.42
N SER A 273 37.08 -22.71 -18.26
CA SER A 273 36.50 -21.89 -19.33
C SER A 273 37.45 -20.81 -19.85
N SER A 274 38.40 -20.35 -19.03
CA SER A 274 39.46 -19.41 -19.43
C SER A 274 40.64 -20.10 -20.14
N ALA A 275 40.80 -21.42 -19.98
CA ALA A 275 41.78 -22.25 -20.69
C ALA A 275 41.19 -22.88 -21.98
N SER A 276 39.90 -23.23 -21.98
CA SER A 276 39.18 -23.87 -23.07
C SER A 276 38.66 -22.89 -24.15
N SER A 277 38.91 -21.58 -24.02
CA SER A 277 38.71 -20.62 -25.12
C SER A 277 39.65 -20.84 -26.32
N SER A 278 40.41 -21.93 -26.33
CA SER A 278 41.30 -22.38 -27.41
C SER A 278 40.84 -23.66 -28.11
N SER A 279 39.62 -24.18 -27.93
CA SER A 279 39.10 -25.25 -28.81
C SER A 279 37.57 -25.47 -28.80
N SER A 280 36.96 -25.10 -29.92
CA SER A 280 35.77 -25.69 -30.57
C SER A 280 34.46 -25.88 -29.77
N SER A 281 33.54 -24.99 -30.12
CA SER A 281 32.08 -25.12 -30.13
C SER A 281 31.51 -26.36 -30.83
N ILE A 282 30.57 -27.08 -30.20
CA ILE A 282 29.42 -27.75 -30.84
C ILE A 282 28.33 -28.21 -29.83
N SER A 283 27.17 -27.55 -29.92
CA SER A 283 25.83 -28.11 -30.12
C SER A 283 25.25 -29.25 -29.24
N SER A 284 24.42 -28.82 -28.26
CA SER A 284 22.96 -29.03 -28.15
C SER A 284 22.28 -30.43 -28.04
N ALA A 285 21.25 -30.41 -27.16
CA ALA A 285 20.07 -31.30 -27.03
C ALA A 285 20.31 -32.65 -26.30
N ALA A 286 19.43 -33.18 -25.45
CA ALA A 286 17.99 -33.01 -25.33
C ALA A 286 17.49 -33.33 -23.91
N SER A 287 16.32 -32.76 -23.62
CA SER A 287 15.51 -32.84 -22.41
C SER A 287 15.02 -34.24 -22.04
N ALA A 288 14.90 -34.52 -20.73
CA ALA A 288 13.98 -35.51 -20.20
C ALA A 288 13.36 -35.02 -18.89
N SER A 289 12.02 -35.09 -18.84
CA SER A 289 11.16 -34.62 -17.76
C SER A 289 11.10 -35.59 -16.57
N SER A 290 10.77 -34.99 -15.42
CA SER A 290 9.80 -35.45 -14.39
C SER A 290 10.31 -36.03 -13.06
N THR A 291 9.93 -35.27 -12.02
CA THR A 291 9.25 -35.67 -10.77
C THR A 291 10.01 -36.38 -9.64
N VAL A 292 10.25 -35.55 -8.61
CA VAL A 292 10.05 -35.76 -7.15
C VAL A 292 9.55 -37.13 -6.67
N VAL A 293 10.32 -37.73 -5.75
CA VAL A 293 9.76 -38.33 -4.51
C VAL A 293 10.82 -38.32 -3.42
N ALA A 294 10.44 -37.79 -2.27
CA ALA A 294 11.19 -37.79 -1.02
C ALA A 294 11.03 -39.12 -0.31
N SER A 295 12.10 -39.62 0.33
CA SER A 295 12.06 -40.48 1.52
C SER A 295 13.46 -40.56 2.15
N SER A 296 13.54 -40.17 3.43
CA SER A 296 14.68 -40.33 4.36
C SER A 296 14.57 -41.69 5.07
N PRO A 297 15.42 -42.06 6.05
CA PRO A 297 16.89 -42.00 6.18
C PRO A 297 17.48 -43.41 6.49
N SER A 298 18.79 -43.62 6.29
CA SER A 298 19.61 -44.40 7.25
C SER A 298 21.10 -44.37 6.92
N ALA A 299 21.86 -44.47 8.01
CA ALA A 299 23.30 -44.41 8.19
C ALA A 299 24.20 -44.99 7.08
N VAL A 300 25.33 -44.31 6.83
CA VAL A 300 26.66 -44.94 6.85
C VAL A 300 27.75 -43.90 7.06
N VAL A 301 28.57 -44.17 8.08
CA VAL A 301 29.86 -43.54 8.35
C VAL A 301 30.84 -44.13 7.34
N SER A 302 31.37 -43.32 6.41
CA SER A 302 32.66 -43.49 5.70
C SER A 302 32.63 -42.69 4.39
N SER A 303 33.10 -41.44 4.41
CA SER A 303 33.34 -40.68 3.16
C SER A 303 34.37 -39.56 3.38
N ALA A 304 35.48 -39.92 4.01
CA ALA A 304 36.73 -39.15 3.90
C ALA A 304 37.78 -39.89 3.06
N SER A 305 37.58 -41.19 2.77
CA SER A 305 38.49 -41.99 1.92
C SER A 305 38.11 -41.94 0.42
N SER A 306 36.88 -41.52 0.08
CA SER A 306 36.35 -41.62 -1.29
C SER A 306 36.80 -40.50 -2.25
N VAL A 307 37.37 -39.42 -1.73
CA VAL A 307 37.84 -38.30 -2.57
C VAL A 307 39.25 -38.55 -3.11
N VAL A 308 40.09 -39.30 -2.36
CA VAL A 308 41.43 -39.69 -2.84
C VAL A 308 41.35 -40.91 -3.76
N GLU A 309 40.41 -41.82 -3.51
CA GLU A 309 40.25 -43.03 -4.33
C GLU A 309 39.62 -42.74 -5.70
N SER A 310 38.67 -41.80 -5.80
CA SER A 310 38.04 -41.44 -7.08
C SER A 310 38.97 -40.66 -8.03
N ILE A 311 40.02 -40.02 -7.52
CA ILE A 311 41.00 -39.29 -8.33
C ILE A 311 42.11 -40.24 -8.82
N MET A 312 42.48 -41.25 -8.03
CA MET A 312 43.49 -42.26 -8.42
C MET A 312 42.95 -43.33 -9.39
N THR A 313 41.66 -43.67 -9.34
CA THR A 313 41.08 -44.71 -10.22
C THR A 313 40.87 -44.28 -11.68
N LYS A 314 41.01 -43.00 -12.02
CA LYS A 314 40.89 -42.54 -13.42
C LYS A 314 42.23 -42.47 -14.17
N ALA A 315 43.35 -42.71 -13.47
CA ALA A 315 44.70 -42.54 -14.02
C ALA A 315 45.52 -43.84 -14.18
N SER A 316 44.98 -45.04 -13.89
CA SER A 316 45.79 -46.28 -13.84
C SER A 316 45.24 -47.52 -14.56
N SER A 317 44.35 -47.39 -15.55
CA SER A 317 43.86 -48.56 -16.33
C SER A 317 44.11 -48.46 -17.85
N VAL A 318 45.24 -47.88 -18.27
CA VAL A 318 45.77 -48.03 -19.63
C VAL A 318 47.03 -48.88 -19.57
N VAL A 319 46.90 -50.21 -19.46
CA VAL A 319 47.94 -51.20 -19.83
C VAL A 319 47.29 -52.56 -20.18
N VAL A 320 47.32 -52.92 -21.49
CA VAL A 320 47.38 -54.27 -22.12
C VAL A 320 46.08 -55.13 -22.20
N ALA A 321 45.64 -55.73 -23.32
CA ALA A 321 46.01 -55.75 -24.75
C ALA A 321 45.03 -56.62 -25.58
N SER A 322 44.83 -56.34 -26.88
CA SER A 322 45.00 -57.33 -27.99
C SER A 322 44.83 -56.69 -29.39
N PRO A 323 45.45 -57.24 -30.45
CA PRO A 323 45.90 -56.47 -31.62
C PRO A 323 44.95 -56.53 -32.83
N SER A 324 44.99 -55.48 -33.67
CA SER A 324 44.74 -55.60 -35.11
C SER A 324 45.46 -54.48 -35.88
N MET A 325 46.10 -54.85 -36.98
CA MET A 325 47.08 -54.10 -37.79
C MET A 325 46.49 -52.91 -38.57
N ALA A 326 47.22 -51.78 -38.64
CA ALA A 326 47.66 -51.01 -39.84
C ALA A 326 47.86 -49.50 -39.53
N PRO A 327 48.76 -48.77 -40.24
CA PRO A 327 49.60 -47.71 -39.63
C PRO A 327 49.39 -46.27 -40.12
N ALA A 328 50.02 -45.33 -39.38
CA ALA A 328 50.47 -43.95 -39.73
C ALA A 328 49.38 -42.84 -39.63
N GLU A 329 49.56 -41.63 -39.05
CA GLU A 329 50.72 -40.74 -38.91
C GLU A 329 50.61 -39.75 -37.71
N GLU A 330 51.78 -39.40 -37.16
CA GLU A 330 52.26 -38.16 -36.50
C GLU A 330 51.48 -37.44 -35.37
N GLU A 331 52.04 -37.55 -34.15
CA GLU A 331 51.75 -36.75 -32.95
C GLU A 331 52.60 -35.46 -32.85
N PRO A 332 52.16 -34.43 -32.10
CA PRO A 332 53.09 -33.60 -31.32
C PRO A 332 53.61 -34.43 -30.14
N SER A 333 54.92 -34.38 -29.86
CA SER A 333 55.55 -35.28 -28.88
C SER A 333 54.84 -35.22 -27.52
N ALA A 334 54.41 -36.38 -27.02
CA ALA A 334 53.73 -36.51 -25.73
C ALA A 334 54.42 -35.77 -24.59
N ALA A 335 55.76 -35.62 -24.64
CA ALA A 335 56.55 -34.91 -23.63
C ALA A 335 56.25 -33.40 -23.51
N GLU A 336 55.93 -32.72 -24.61
CA GLU A 336 55.59 -31.28 -24.58
C GLU A 336 54.19 -31.06 -24.01
N GLN A 337 53.24 -31.91 -24.40
CA GLN A 337 51.87 -31.91 -23.84
C GLN A 337 51.90 -32.16 -22.32
N PHE A 338 52.72 -33.11 -21.85
CA PHE A 338 52.88 -33.34 -20.41
C PHE A 338 53.46 -32.13 -19.66
N SER A 339 54.36 -31.38 -20.30
CA SER A 339 54.98 -30.21 -19.66
C SER A 339 54.04 -29.01 -19.56
N GLU A 340 53.15 -28.85 -20.55
CA GLU A 340 52.13 -27.81 -20.58
C GLU A 340 50.99 -28.15 -19.61
N ASP A 341 50.54 -29.41 -19.61
CA ASP A 341 49.59 -29.93 -18.64
C ASP A 341 50.10 -29.80 -17.20
N LEU A 342 51.40 -30.02 -16.95
CA LEU A 342 52.00 -29.82 -15.62
C LEU A 342 51.95 -28.36 -15.15
N LYS A 343 52.19 -27.40 -16.05
CA LYS A 343 52.14 -25.96 -15.71
C LYS A 343 50.71 -25.50 -15.44
N VAL A 344 49.77 -25.95 -16.27
CA VAL A 344 48.33 -25.69 -16.10
C VAL A 344 47.87 -26.29 -14.77
N TRP A 345 48.30 -27.52 -14.45
CA TRP A 345 47.99 -28.17 -13.18
C TRP A 345 48.60 -27.42 -11.98
N GLU A 346 49.85 -26.98 -12.06
CA GLU A 346 50.50 -26.18 -11.01
C GLU A 346 49.76 -24.85 -10.76
N GLU A 347 49.38 -24.15 -11.83
CA GLU A 347 48.61 -22.90 -11.74
C GLU A 347 47.24 -23.14 -11.08
N HIS A 348 46.50 -24.17 -11.52
CA HIS A 348 45.21 -24.53 -10.95
C HIS A 348 45.30 -24.90 -9.47
N VAL A 349 46.31 -25.70 -9.09
CA VAL A 349 46.53 -26.06 -7.69
C VAL A 349 46.87 -24.82 -6.86
N SER A 350 47.68 -23.89 -7.39
CA SER A 350 48.02 -22.65 -6.67
C SER A 350 46.82 -21.73 -6.45
N ILE A 351 45.91 -21.64 -7.43
CA ILE A 351 44.67 -20.86 -7.33
C ILE A 351 43.71 -21.52 -6.34
N ALA A 352 43.51 -22.84 -6.44
CA ALA A 352 42.65 -23.59 -5.54
C ALA A 352 43.13 -23.53 -4.08
N VAL A 353 44.44 -23.59 -3.86
CA VAL A 353 45.03 -23.48 -2.51
C VAL A 353 44.82 -22.08 -1.93
N ARG A 354 45.02 -21.01 -2.73
CA ARG A 354 44.86 -19.62 -2.27
C ARG A 354 43.40 -19.31 -1.95
N GLU A 355 42.48 -19.62 -2.86
CA GLU A 355 41.04 -19.43 -2.63
C GLU A 355 40.54 -20.29 -1.47
N GLY A 356 41.06 -21.53 -1.36
CA GLY A 356 40.76 -22.44 -0.25
C GLY A 356 41.24 -21.92 1.10
N LEU A 357 42.40 -21.27 1.15
CA LEU A 357 42.95 -20.67 2.36
C LEU A 357 42.14 -19.45 2.82
N ASP A 358 41.80 -18.55 1.90
CA ASP A 358 41.00 -17.36 2.20
C ASP A 358 39.60 -17.76 2.67
N HIS A 359 38.99 -18.76 2.02
CA HIS A 359 37.71 -19.30 2.43
C HIS A 359 37.76 -19.98 3.81
N LEU A 360 38.82 -20.73 4.10
CA LEU A 360 39.01 -21.34 5.41
C LEU A 360 39.15 -20.26 6.50
N ARG A 361 39.86 -19.17 6.21
CA ARG A 361 40.04 -18.04 7.14
C ARG A 361 38.72 -17.35 7.45
N GLU A 362 37.90 -17.04 6.45
CA GLU A 362 36.58 -16.41 6.62
C GLU A 362 35.67 -17.28 7.50
N ARG A 363 35.68 -18.59 7.28
CA ARG A 363 34.85 -19.54 8.04
C ARG A 363 35.28 -19.71 9.49
N ILE A 364 36.58 -19.72 9.74
CA ILE A 364 37.10 -19.74 11.12
C ILE A 364 36.66 -18.47 11.85
N GLN A 365 36.72 -17.31 11.18
CA GLN A 365 36.31 -16.05 11.77
C GLN A 365 34.80 -16.01 12.06
N GLU A 366 33.96 -16.44 11.12
CA GLU A 366 32.50 -16.53 11.31
C GLU A 366 32.12 -17.47 12.47
N ILE A 367 32.77 -18.64 12.57
CA ILE A 367 32.53 -19.59 13.65
C ILE A 367 32.91 -18.97 15.00
N CYS A 368 34.08 -18.32 15.09
CA CYS A 368 34.55 -17.66 16.30
C CYS A 368 33.62 -16.53 16.73
N ASP A 369 33.28 -15.61 15.82
CA ASP A 369 32.42 -14.46 16.13
C ASP A 369 31.04 -14.91 16.62
N ARG A 370 30.47 -15.92 15.96
CA ARG A 370 29.17 -16.46 16.34
C ARG A 370 29.23 -17.19 17.68
N GLN A 371 30.29 -17.95 17.96
CA GLN A 371 30.47 -18.64 19.24
C GLN A 371 30.65 -17.65 20.39
N VAL A 372 31.33 -16.52 20.16
CA VAL A 372 31.41 -15.42 21.14
C VAL A 372 30.02 -14.84 21.39
N GLU A 373 29.26 -14.53 20.34
CA GLU A 373 27.93 -13.93 20.49
C GLU A 373 26.92 -14.84 21.20
N THR A 374 26.83 -16.13 20.82
CA THR A 374 25.85 -17.04 21.41
C THR A 374 26.26 -17.55 22.79
N GLN A 375 27.50 -18.00 22.96
CA GLN A 375 27.93 -18.62 24.22
C GLN A 375 28.36 -17.59 25.25
N THR A 376 29.26 -16.66 24.89
CA THR A 376 29.81 -15.73 25.90
C THR A 376 28.84 -14.60 26.22
N ASN A 377 28.22 -13.99 25.21
CA ASN A 377 27.27 -12.90 25.44
C ASN A 377 25.87 -13.43 25.76
N GLY A 378 25.38 -14.43 25.03
CA GLY A 378 24.04 -14.98 25.27
C GLY A 378 23.94 -15.79 26.55
N VAL A 379 24.63 -16.95 26.59
CA VAL A 379 24.55 -17.89 27.73
C VAL A 379 25.24 -17.31 28.97
N GLY A 380 26.38 -16.62 28.81
CA GLY A 380 27.08 -15.97 29.92
C GLY A 380 26.24 -14.93 30.64
N GLN A 381 25.55 -14.02 29.92
CA GLN A 381 24.65 -13.06 30.57
C GLN A 381 23.44 -13.74 31.21
N ALA A 382 22.89 -14.79 30.60
CA ALA A 382 21.81 -15.57 31.17
C ALA A 382 22.20 -16.23 32.52
N LEU A 383 23.42 -16.77 32.61
CA LEU A 383 23.97 -17.36 33.83
C LEU A 383 24.23 -16.30 34.92
N ILE A 384 24.75 -15.13 34.55
CA ILE A 384 24.94 -14.00 35.48
C ILE A 384 23.59 -13.58 36.09
N VAL A 385 22.54 -13.45 35.27
CA VAL A 385 21.19 -13.11 35.74
C VAL A 385 20.64 -14.19 36.68
N GLN A 386 20.87 -15.48 36.39
CA GLN A 386 20.47 -16.57 37.29
C GLN A 386 21.21 -16.54 38.63
N LEU A 387 22.51 -16.21 38.62
CA LEU A 387 23.32 -16.10 39.84
C LEU A 387 22.92 -14.88 40.69
N GLU A 388 22.60 -13.76 40.06
CA GLU A 388 22.14 -12.55 40.76
C GLU A 388 20.76 -12.77 41.43
N GLU A 389 19.86 -13.49 40.76
CA GLU A 389 18.56 -13.86 41.34
C GLU A 389 18.71 -14.93 42.44
N GLY A 390 19.61 -15.90 42.25
CA GLY A 390 19.94 -16.92 43.25
C GLY A 390 20.56 -16.33 44.53
N SER A 391 21.42 -15.32 44.40
CA SER A 391 21.98 -14.62 45.56
C SER A 391 20.95 -13.70 46.22
N SER A 392 20.14 -12.98 45.43
CA SER A 392 19.08 -12.10 45.96
C SER A 392 17.97 -12.86 46.68
N SER A 393 17.66 -14.08 46.26
CA SER A 393 16.69 -14.98 46.92
C SER A 393 17.25 -15.69 48.16
N ALA A 394 18.56 -15.81 48.30
CA ALA A 394 19.20 -16.34 49.51
C ALA A 394 19.30 -15.30 50.64
N PHE A 395 19.22 -14.00 50.32
CA PHE A 395 19.31 -12.88 51.27
C PHE A 395 17.96 -12.27 51.66
N ARG A 396 16.84 -12.77 51.12
CA ARG A 396 15.47 -12.39 51.49
C ARG A 396 14.80 -13.57 52.18
#